data_AF-A0A515A1L2-F1
#
_entry.id   AF-A0A515A1L2-F1
#
_cell.length_a   1.000
_cell.length_b   1.000
_cell.length_c   1.000
_cell.angle_alpha   90.00
_cell.angle_beta   90.00
_cell.angle_gamma   90.00
#
_symmetry.space_group_name_H-M   'P 1'
#
loop_
_entity.id
_entity.type
_entity.pdbx_description
1 polymer ?
#
loop_
_entity_poly.entity_id
_entity_poly.type
_entity_poly.pdbx_seq_one_letter_code
_entity_poly.pdbx_strand_id
1 'polypeptide(L)'
;MFIEGSLLYFDPFYFKSGNTAKPKYFLVLKVTANQTILASLPSSQDYVPSYQPIAHGCIELAEANFSCYVFIANQPVLTDGWAFPKNTFLYGQQIDEYPIETLADIYPVEGVDYQIIGQLTTDEFIRVKRCFTQSATVKRKYKRILAEGLGG
;
A
#
# COMPACT_ATOMS: atom_id res chain seq x y z
N MET A 1 7.99 9.99 -12.03
CA MET A 1 8.73 8.82 -11.50
C MET A 1 8.16 8.50 -10.13
N PHE A 2 7.82 7.24 -9.85
CA PHE A 2 7.21 6.87 -8.57
C PHE A 2 8.24 6.87 -7.44
N ILE A 3 7.85 7.37 -6.26
CA ILE A 3 8.72 7.52 -5.09
C ILE A 3 8.18 6.66 -3.94
N GLU A 4 9.06 6.00 -3.17
CA GLU A 4 8.66 5.22 -1.99
C GLU A 4 7.85 6.06 -0.99
N GLY A 5 6.78 5.48 -0.46
CA GLY A 5 5.85 6.16 0.44
C GLY A 5 4.79 7.03 -0.27
N SER A 6 4.85 7.16 -1.61
CA SER A 6 3.83 7.92 -2.34
C SER A 6 2.50 7.20 -2.34
N LEU A 7 1.43 7.96 -2.06
CA LEU A 7 0.06 7.55 -2.27
C LEU A 7 -0.40 8.04 -3.64
N LEU A 8 -0.68 7.10 -4.53
CA LEU A 8 -1.18 7.36 -5.87
C LEU A 8 -2.68 7.05 -5.93
N TYR A 9 -3.39 7.74 -6.80
CA TYR A 9 -4.78 7.46 -7.13
C TYR A 9 -4.94 7.31 -8.64
N PHE A 10 -5.44 6.16 -9.07
CA PHE A 10 -5.73 5.85 -10.47
C PHE A 10 -7.24 5.87 -10.68
N ASP A 11 -7.70 6.48 -11.77
CA ASP A 11 -9.13 6.48 -12.14
C ASP A 11 -9.31 6.44 -13.66
N PRO A 12 -9.56 5.25 -14.25
CA PRO A 12 -9.76 3.96 -13.61
C PRO A 12 -8.44 3.18 -13.40
N PHE A 13 -8.39 2.27 -12.42
CA PHE A 13 -7.31 1.29 -12.27
C PHE A 13 -7.68 -0.05 -12.94
N TYR A 14 -6.83 -0.51 -13.86
CA TYR A 14 -6.92 -1.81 -14.53
C TYR A 14 -6.22 -2.92 -13.73
N PHE A 15 -6.99 -3.90 -13.26
CA PHE A 15 -6.46 -5.04 -12.50
C PHE A 15 -5.82 -6.07 -13.41
N LYS A 16 -4.68 -6.65 -12.98
CA LYS A 16 -4.03 -7.78 -13.69
C LYS A 16 -4.93 -9.00 -13.86
N SER A 17 -5.90 -9.19 -12.96
CA SER A 17 -6.86 -10.29 -13.03
C SER A 17 -7.91 -10.13 -14.12
N GLY A 18 -7.94 -8.99 -14.83
CA GLY A 18 -8.98 -8.68 -15.83
C GLY A 18 -10.32 -8.27 -15.21
N ASN A 19 -10.37 -8.05 -13.89
CA ASN A 19 -11.55 -7.49 -13.23
C ASN A 19 -11.86 -6.09 -13.77
N THR A 20 -13.14 -5.69 -13.68
CA THR A 20 -13.62 -4.37 -14.11
C THR A 20 -12.76 -3.25 -13.53
N ALA A 21 -12.29 -2.36 -14.41
CA ALA A 21 -11.49 -1.22 -14.03
C ALA A 21 -12.31 -0.27 -13.15
N LYS A 22 -11.70 0.25 -12.09
CA LYS A 22 -12.37 1.16 -11.15
C LYS A 22 -11.35 2.04 -10.43
N PRO A 23 -11.76 3.18 -9.87
CA PRO A 23 -10.82 4.03 -9.17
C PRO A 23 -10.17 3.31 -7.98
N LYS A 24 -8.87 3.53 -7.78
CA LYS A 24 -8.12 2.81 -6.76
C LYS A 24 -6.91 3.61 -6.29
N TYR A 25 -6.72 3.61 -4.96
CA TYR A 25 -5.48 4.07 -4.36
C TYR A 25 -4.38 3.01 -4.48
N PHE A 26 -3.13 3.46 -4.44
CA PHE A 26 -1.96 2.62 -4.58
C PHE A 26 -0.82 3.20 -3.75
N LEU A 27 -0.35 2.46 -2.73
CA LEU A 27 0.78 2.89 -1.91
C LEU A 27 2.07 2.24 -2.41
N VAL A 28 3.03 3.07 -2.81
CA VAL A 28 4.36 2.64 -3.27
C VAL A 28 5.20 2.20 -2.06
N LEU A 29 5.44 0.90 -1.90
CA LEU A 29 6.22 0.34 -0.78
C LEU A 29 7.72 0.19 -1.08
N LYS A 30 8.08 -0.04 -2.35
CA LYS A 30 9.46 -0.10 -2.82
C LYS A 30 9.49 0.18 -4.33
N VAL A 31 10.55 0.83 -4.79
CA VAL A 31 10.93 0.86 -6.22
C VAL A 31 12.25 0.10 -6.37
N THR A 32 12.27 -0.95 -7.19
CA THR A 32 13.47 -1.78 -7.39
C THR A 32 14.22 -1.38 -8.66
N ALA A 33 15.51 -1.73 -8.73
CA ALA A 33 16.36 -1.46 -9.90
C ALA A 33 15.86 -2.16 -11.18
N ASN A 34 15.16 -3.29 -11.04
CA ASN A 34 14.54 -4.01 -12.16
C ASN A 34 13.23 -3.38 -12.63
N GLN A 35 13.06 -2.07 -12.39
CA GLN A 35 11.90 -1.30 -12.81
C GLN A 35 10.57 -1.88 -12.32
N THR A 36 10.49 -2.36 -11.07
CA THR A 36 9.24 -2.86 -10.50
C THR A 36 8.86 -2.05 -9.27
N ILE A 37 7.58 -1.75 -9.15
CA ILE A 37 6.99 -1.17 -7.95
C ILE A 37 6.37 -2.27 -7.12
N LEU A 38 6.82 -2.40 -5.87
CA LEU A 38 6.11 -3.16 -4.86
C LEU A 38 5.09 -2.24 -4.21
N ALA A 39 3.82 -2.64 -4.19
CA ALA A 39 2.76 -1.80 -3.66
C ALA A 39 1.62 -2.58 -3.02
N SER A 40 0.84 -1.88 -2.22
CA SER A 40 -0.42 -2.36 -1.67
C SER A 40 -1.55 -1.48 -2.15
N LEU A 41 -2.70 -2.11 -2.41
CA LEU A 41 -3.93 -1.46 -2.83
C LEU A 41 -4.81 -1.19 -1.60
N PRO A 42 -4.84 0.04 -1.06
CA PRO A 42 -5.67 0.35 0.10
C PRO A 42 -7.15 0.12 -0.21
N SER A 43 -7.89 -0.34 0.79
CA SER A 43 -9.33 -0.59 0.68
C SER A 43 -10.03 -0.07 1.91
N SER A 44 -11.23 0.48 1.73
CA SER A 44 -12.15 0.76 2.84
C SER A 44 -12.98 -0.45 3.27
N GLN A 45 -12.80 -1.59 2.57
CA GLN A 45 -13.41 -2.85 2.98
C GLN A 45 -12.65 -3.42 4.17
N ASP A 46 -13.41 -3.69 5.23
CA ASP A 46 -12.92 -4.27 6.47
C ASP A 46 -13.07 -5.80 6.42
N TYR A 47 -11.92 -6.48 6.52
CA TYR A 47 -11.81 -7.93 6.65
C TYR A 47 -11.14 -8.31 7.97
N VAL A 48 -10.92 -7.35 8.88
CA VAL A 48 -10.40 -7.61 10.22
C VAL A 48 -11.41 -8.51 10.95
N PRO A 49 -10.98 -9.61 11.60
CA PRO A 49 -11.89 -10.44 12.37
C PRO A 49 -12.64 -9.64 13.43
N SER A 50 -13.95 -9.88 13.59
CA SER A 50 -14.84 -9.05 14.42
C SER A 50 -14.47 -8.95 15.90
N TYR A 51 -13.71 -9.93 16.42
CA TYR A 51 -13.22 -9.93 17.80
C TYR A 51 -11.99 -9.03 17.99
N GLN A 52 -11.33 -8.62 16.91
CA GLN A 52 -10.11 -7.84 16.96
C GLN A 52 -10.47 -6.34 16.95
N PRO A 53 -10.04 -5.56 17.96
CA PRO A 53 -10.28 -4.12 17.95
C PRO A 53 -9.49 -3.45 16.82
N ILE A 54 -10.16 -2.53 16.13
CA ILE A 54 -9.56 -1.75 15.05
C ILE A 54 -8.90 -0.51 15.65
N ALA A 55 -7.58 -0.46 15.55
CA ALA A 55 -6.76 0.68 15.95
C ALA A 55 -5.81 1.06 14.81
N HIS A 56 -5.36 2.31 14.77
CA HIS A 56 -4.36 2.74 13.81
C HIS A 56 -3.07 1.93 13.98
N GLY A 57 -2.53 1.42 12.88
CA GLY A 57 -1.28 0.65 12.89
C GLY A 57 -1.45 -0.81 12.46
N CYS A 58 -0.51 -1.64 12.88
CA CYS A 58 -0.44 -3.03 12.44
C CYS A 58 -1.38 -3.94 13.22
N ILE A 59 -2.11 -4.79 12.51
CA ILE A 59 -2.83 -5.94 13.04
C ILE A 59 -2.20 -7.18 12.42
N GLU A 60 -1.52 -7.98 13.23
CA GLU A 60 -0.93 -9.26 12.83
C GLU A 60 -1.55 -10.39 13.65
N LEU A 61 -2.23 -11.30 12.97
CA LEU A 61 -2.89 -12.47 13.55
C LEU A 61 -2.35 -13.72 12.83
N ALA A 62 -1.16 -14.15 13.24
CA ALA A 62 -0.45 -15.26 12.60
C ALA A 62 -1.28 -16.56 12.60
N GLU A 63 -1.99 -16.85 13.69
CA GLU A 63 -2.86 -18.04 13.82
C GLU A 63 -4.02 -18.05 12.82
N ALA A 64 -4.48 -16.86 12.41
CA ALA A 64 -5.55 -16.69 11.44
C ALA A 64 -5.04 -16.48 10.00
N ASN A 65 -3.72 -16.56 9.77
CA ASN A 65 -3.08 -16.17 8.51
C ASN A 65 -3.57 -14.79 8.02
N PHE A 66 -3.70 -13.83 8.93
CA PHE A 66 -4.22 -12.51 8.64
C PHE A 66 -3.23 -11.41 9.03
N SER A 67 -3.08 -10.42 8.14
CA SER A 67 -2.38 -9.19 8.46
C SER A 67 -2.94 -7.99 7.72
N CYS A 68 -2.98 -6.85 8.41
CA CYS A 68 -3.21 -5.58 7.76
C CYS A 68 -2.54 -4.42 8.50
N TYR A 69 -2.32 -3.33 7.79
CA TYR A 69 -2.04 -2.03 8.38
C TYR A 69 -3.27 -1.15 8.24
N VAL A 70 -3.70 -0.52 9.34
CA VAL A 70 -4.91 0.30 9.40
C VAL A 70 -4.55 1.77 9.47
N PHE A 71 -5.09 2.55 8.55
CA PHE A 71 -5.20 4.00 8.66
C PHE A 71 -6.60 4.36 9.16
N ILE A 72 -6.68 4.98 10.34
CA ILE A 72 -7.95 5.47 10.89
C ILE A 72 -8.41 6.71 10.11
N ALA A 73 -9.71 6.79 9.88
CA ALA A 73 -10.33 7.92 9.18
C ALA A 73 -9.96 9.26 9.81
N ASN A 74 -9.73 10.27 8.96
CA ASN A 74 -9.42 11.65 9.32
C ASN A 74 -8.17 11.85 10.19
N GLN A 75 -7.34 10.81 10.33
CA GLN A 75 -6.02 10.93 10.93
C GLN A 75 -5.00 11.26 9.84
N PRO A 76 -4.25 12.37 9.94
CA PRO A 76 -3.21 12.72 8.97
C PRO A 76 -2.15 11.63 8.86
N VAL A 77 -1.82 11.25 7.63
CA VAL A 77 -0.81 10.22 7.34
C VAL A 77 0.24 10.70 6.34
N LEU A 78 -0.11 11.70 5.51
CA LEU A 78 0.82 12.31 4.56
C LEU A 78 1.54 13.51 5.17
N THR A 79 2.67 13.89 4.56
CA THR A 79 3.52 15.01 5.00
C THR A 79 2.84 16.38 4.94
N ASP A 80 1.81 16.53 4.12
CA ASP A 80 1.01 17.75 3.96
C ASP A 80 -0.25 17.78 4.86
N GLY A 81 -0.44 16.76 5.70
CA GLY A 81 -1.57 16.65 6.60
C GLY A 81 -2.80 15.95 6.00
N TRP A 82 -2.71 15.43 4.77
CA TRP A 82 -3.81 14.68 4.17
C TRP A 82 -4.13 13.39 4.95
N ALA A 83 -5.43 13.06 4.99
CA ALA A 83 -5.97 11.90 5.68
C ALA A 83 -6.99 11.16 4.81
N PHE A 84 -7.10 9.84 5.01
CA PHE A 84 -8.18 9.07 4.39
C PHE A 84 -9.54 9.46 5.02
N PRO A 85 -10.60 9.63 4.23
CA PRO A 85 -11.93 9.99 4.75
C PRO A 85 -12.66 8.83 5.46
N LYS A 86 -12.16 7.60 5.29
CA LYS A 86 -12.69 6.37 5.89
C LYS A 86 -11.52 5.53 6.42
N ASN A 87 -11.81 4.65 7.37
CA ASN A 87 -10.87 3.62 7.78
C ASN A 87 -10.40 2.88 6.53
N THR A 88 -9.09 2.81 6.37
CA THR A 88 -8.45 2.29 5.17
C THR A 88 -7.43 1.24 5.57
N PHE A 89 -7.49 0.09 4.92
CA PHE A 89 -6.75 -1.09 5.27
C PHE A 89 -5.80 -1.45 4.14
N LEU A 90 -4.55 -1.73 4.49
CA LEU A 90 -3.54 -2.33 3.62
C LEU A 90 -3.35 -3.78 4.03
N TYR A 91 -3.86 -4.72 3.25
CA TYR A 91 -3.72 -6.14 3.57
C TYR A 91 -2.38 -6.68 3.06
N GLY A 92 -1.64 -7.40 3.92
CA GLY A 92 -0.34 -7.96 3.52
C GLY A 92 -0.43 -8.96 2.36
N GLN A 93 -1.59 -9.63 2.23
CA GLN A 93 -1.90 -10.52 1.12
C GLN A 93 -2.14 -9.79 -0.22
N GLN A 94 -2.47 -8.50 -0.18
CA GLN A 94 -2.75 -7.66 -1.34
C GLN A 94 -1.53 -6.85 -1.80
N ILE A 95 -0.34 -7.22 -1.32
CA ILE A 95 0.93 -6.69 -1.83
C ILE A 95 1.24 -7.37 -3.16
N ASP A 96 1.55 -6.56 -4.17
CA ASP A 96 1.89 -7.05 -5.51
C ASP A 96 2.96 -6.18 -6.21
N GLU A 97 3.52 -6.72 -7.29
CA GLU A 97 4.63 -6.16 -8.06
C GLU A 97 4.19 -5.67 -9.44
N TYR A 98 4.40 -4.41 -9.79
CA TYR A 98 4.01 -3.86 -11.09
C TYR A 98 5.24 -3.37 -11.87
N PRO A 99 5.47 -3.83 -13.11
CA PRO A 99 6.51 -3.27 -13.95
C PRO A 99 6.23 -1.78 -14.22
N ILE A 100 7.24 -0.93 -14.08
CA ILE A 100 7.15 0.51 -14.31
C ILE A 100 6.79 0.79 -15.76
N GLU A 101 7.38 0.05 -16.71
CA GLU A 101 7.07 0.18 -18.14
C GLU A 101 5.58 -0.07 -18.40
N THR A 102 5.02 -1.16 -17.85
CA THR A 102 3.59 -1.44 -17.97
C THR A 102 2.72 -0.34 -17.37
N LEU A 103 3.10 0.23 -16.22
CA LEU A 103 2.36 1.35 -15.63
C LEU A 103 2.50 2.63 -16.48
N ALA A 104 3.67 2.88 -17.08
CA ALA A 104 3.89 4.02 -17.94
C ALA A 104 3.14 3.90 -19.27
N ASP A 105 3.00 2.68 -19.81
CA ASP A 105 2.24 2.41 -21.03
C ASP A 105 0.73 2.58 -20.81
N ILE A 106 0.22 2.11 -19.67
CA ILE A 106 -1.21 2.17 -19.34
C ILE A 106 -1.61 3.56 -18.80
N TYR A 107 -0.73 4.21 -18.05
CA TYR A 107 -0.97 5.50 -17.39
C TYR A 107 0.16 6.51 -17.69
N PRO A 108 0.29 6.97 -18.94
CA PRO A 108 1.40 7.81 -19.36
C PRO A 108 1.41 9.22 -18.76
N VAL A 109 0.26 9.78 -18.39
CA VAL A 109 0.13 11.21 -18.05
C VAL A 109 -0.39 11.40 -16.61
N GLU A 110 0.47 11.96 -15.75
CA GLU A 110 0.05 12.43 -14.42
C GLU A 110 -0.95 13.60 -14.53
N GLY A 111 -1.98 13.59 -13.69
CA GLY A 111 -3.09 14.54 -13.71
C GLY A 111 -4.23 14.14 -14.65
N VAL A 112 -3.99 13.19 -15.56
CA VAL A 112 -5.02 12.61 -16.45
C VAL A 112 -5.30 11.17 -16.07
N ASP A 113 -4.28 10.31 -16.09
CA ASP A 113 -4.41 8.87 -15.88
C ASP A 113 -4.28 8.46 -14.41
N TYR A 114 -3.51 9.25 -13.65
CA TYR A 114 -3.31 9.07 -12.21
C TYR A 114 -2.95 10.40 -11.53
N GLN A 115 -3.09 10.44 -10.21
CA GLN A 115 -2.69 11.56 -9.38
C GLN A 115 -1.75 11.10 -8.28
N ILE A 116 -0.71 11.89 -8.01
CA ILE A 116 0.08 11.76 -6.79
C ILE A 116 -0.65 12.57 -5.71
N ILE A 117 -1.23 11.88 -4.74
CA ILE A 117 -1.96 12.53 -3.65
C ILE A 117 -1.00 13.16 -2.66
N GLY A 118 0.13 12.49 -2.40
CA GLY A 118 1.18 12.96 -1.51
C GLY A 118 2.07 11.81 -1.07
N GLN A 119 2.87 12.04 -0.03
CA GLN A 119 3.81 11.06 0.50
C GLN A 119 3.52 10.82 1.98
N LEU A 120 3.52 9.55 2.42
CA LEU A 120 3.43 9.21 3.83
C LEU A 120 4.55 9.89 4.62
N THR A 121 4.27 10.28 5.86
CA THR A 121 5.35 10.69 6.78
C THR A 121 6.36 9.56 6.94
N THR A 122 7.62 9.91 7.23
CA THR A 122 8.69 8.92 7.39
C THR A 122 8.34 7.87 8.45
N ASP A 123 7.79 8.30 9.59
CA ASP A 123 7.39 7.39 10.68
C ASP A 123 6.25 6.46 10.26
N GLU A 124 5.23 6.99 9.59
CA GLU A 124 4.10 6.20 9.08
C GLU A 124 4.60 5.14 8.09
N PHE A 125 5.44 5.54 7.15
CA PHE A 125 5.97 4.63 6.14
C PHE A 125 6.83 3.52 6.76
N ILE A 126 7.66 3.85 7.76
CA ILE A 126 8.43 2.85 8.51
C ILE A 126 7.50 1.87 9.23
N ARG A 127 6.43 2.34 9.88
CA ARG A 127 5.45 1.47 10.55
C ARG A 127 4.75 0.53 9.57
N VAL A 128 4.35 1.03 8.39
CA VAL A 128 3.77 0.21 7.32
C VAL A 128 4.76 -0.89 6.89
N LYS A 129 6.01 -0.51 6.57
CA LYS A 129 7.01 -1.50 6.13
C LYS A 129 7.30 -2.54 7.22
N ARG A 130 7.42 -2.13 8.48
CA ARG A 130 7.64 -3.04 9.63
C ARG A 130 6.49 -4.03 9.81
N CYS A 131 5.25 -3.56 9.69
CA CYS A 131 4.08 -4.43 9.76
C CYS A 131 4.17 -5.57 8.75
N PHE A 132 4.52 -5.27 7.50
CA PHE A 132 4.61 -6.27 6.44
C PHE A 132 5.85 -7.15 6.49
N THR A 133 7.01 -6.64 6.93
CA THR A 133 8.20 -7.47 7.07
C THR A 133 8.05 -8.50 8.19
N GLN A 134 7.33 -8.14 9.26
CA GLN A 134 7.07 -9.02 10.40
C GLN A 134 5.91 -10.00 10.13
N SER A 135 4.97 -9.66 9.23
CA SER A 135 3.74 -10.45 9.03
C SER A 135 3.93 -11.87 8.51
N ALA A 136 3.35 -12.89 9.14
CA ALA A 136 3.38 -14.28 8.67
C ALA A 136 2.81 -14.47 7.25
N THR A 137 1.89 -13.60 6.84
CA THR A 137 1.11 -13.71 5.59
C THR A 137 1.82 -13.14 4.36
N VAL A 138 2.77 -12.23 4.56
CA VAL A 138 3.45 -11.56 3.45
C VAL A 138 4.48 -12.51 2.84
N LYS A 139 4.47 -12.64 1.51
CA LYS A 139 5.39 -13.53 0.78
C LYS A 139 6.85 -13.18 1.13
N ARG A 140 7.67 -14.21 1.39
CA ARG A 140 9.09 -14.04 1.80
C ARG A 140 9.89 -13.13 0.87
N LYS A 141 9.62 -13.16 -0.44
CA LYS A 141 10.26 -12.26 -1.42
C LYS A 141 9.99 -10.78 -1.12
N TYR A 142 8.75 -10.42 -0.79
CA TYR A 142 8.36 -9.05 -0.46
C TYR A 142 8.99 -8.59 0.84
N LYS A 143 9.02 -9.46 1.86
CA LYS A 143 9.68 -9.14 3.13
C LYS A 143 11.15 -8.78 2.95
N ARG A 144 11.88 -9.53 2.13
CA ARG A 144 13.30 -9.26 1.85
C ARG A 144 13.49 -7.88 1.20
N ILE A 145 12.69 -7.59 0.18
CA ILE A 145 12.72 -6.30 -0.53
C ILE A 145 12.35 -5.14 0.41
N LEU A 146 11.31 -5.31 1.23
CA LEU A 146 10.86 -4.28 2.17
C LEU A 146 11.85 -4.05 3.32
N ALA A 147 12.59 -5.09 3.74
CA ALA A 147 13.60 -4.99 4.78
C ALA A 147 14.81 -4.15 4.33
N GLU A 148 15.03 -3.96 3.03
CA GLU A 148 16.08 -3.07 2.52
C GLU A 148 15.84 -1.63 2.99
N GLY A 149 16.86 -1.06 3.65
CA GLY A 149 16.81 0.29 4.19
C GLY A 149 16.04 0.44 5.52
N LEU A 150 15.48 -0.64 6.08
CA LEU A 150 14.84 -0.63 7.41
C LEU A 150 15.85 -0.82 8.57
N GLY A 151 17.11 -0.39 8.39
CA GLY A 151 18.24 -0.56 9.33
C GLY A 151 17.88 -0.94 10.77
N GLY A 152 18.39 -2.08 11.22
CA GLY A 152 18.21 -2.60 12.58
C GLY A 152 18.81 -1.72 13.65
#